data_AF-A0A8J5UVI2-F1
#
_entry.id   AF-A0A8J5UVI2-F1
#
_cell.length_a   1.000
_cell.length_b   1.000
_cell.length_c   1.000
_cell.angle_alpha   90.00
_cell.angle_beta   90.00
_cell.angle_gamma   90.00
#
_symmetry.space_group_name_H-M   'P 1'
#
loop_
_entity.id
_entity.type
_entity.pdbx_description
1 polymer ?
#
loop_
_entity_poly.entity_id
_entity_poly.type
_entity_poly.pdbx_seq_one_letter_code
_entity_poly.pdbx_strand_id
1 'polypeptide(L)'
;MNLQEFVKFIICLLFLHLNGFMINGKRVERGVLDWISSRFRPCGGCLCGRSNRNSARFLGGETTYSHEFPWLVNVHVKSENQVSGALINDRYIITAASQLEGATAPEIKVSLGAYDRCHIDVSSVNTSIDSIIMYPEFVKETYAHDLALIRLSRPIKFEKRISPVCLPNPNSTYLGQVGTLLGWTETQSEEKSACLPRKIGLPILSAKECIKSGVESKNYHDDSGCMGVLGTKSIICNNDVGTSVNYRSYAGVYDLIGLLSNNNNCEKDSKKTAVFTRLGPHLHWILQNTKDACYCSK
;
A
#
# COMPACT_ATOMS: atom_id res chain seq x y z
N MET A 1 36.95 -7.57 28.00
CA MET A 1 37.22 -8.27 26.72
C MET A 1 38.52 -7.72 26.19
N ASN A 2 39.57 -8.54 26.04
CA ASN A 2 40.91 -8.06 25.72
C ASN A 2 41.05 -7.70 24.24
N LEU A 3 41.87 -6.71 23.92
CA LEU A 3 42.02 -6.13 22.57
C LEU A 3 42.32 -7.17 21.47
N GLN A 4 43.01 -8.26 21.83
CA GLN A 4 43.29 -9.39 20.93
C GLN A 4 42.04 -10.18 20.51
N GLU A 5 41.05 -10.33 21.39
CA GLU A 5 39.81 -11.06 21.07
C GLU A 5 38.85 -10.20 20.23
N PHE A 6 38.90 -8.88 20.40
CA PHE A 6 38.17 -7.93 19.54
C PHE A 6 38.73 -7.89 18.11
N VAL A 7 40.06 -7.96 17.96
CA VAL A 7 40.72 -8.02 16.66
C VAL A 7 40.42 -9.34 15.94
N LYS A 8 40.39 -10.48 16.63
CA LYS A 8 39.97 -11.76 16.03
C LYS A 8 38.51 -11.76 15.57
N PHE A 9 37.62 -11.14 16.33
CA PHE A 9 36.20 -11.04 15.97
C PHE A 9 35.98 -10.17 14.71
N ILE A 10 36.72 -9.06 14.59
CA ILE A 10 36.70 -8.21 13.39
C ILE A 10 37.31 -8.91 12.17
N ILE A 11 38.40 -9.67 12.35
CA ILE A 11 39.00 -10.45 11.25
C ILE A 11 38.04 -11.55 10.78
N CYS A 12 37.30 -12.20 11.69
CA CYS A 12 36.33 -13.23 11.32
C CYS A 12 35.11 -12.66 10.55
N LEU A 13 34.63 -11.47 10.93
CA LEU A 13 33.58 -10.74 10.19
C LEU A 13 34.03 -10.28 8.80
N LEU A 14 35.32 -9.96 8.64
CA LEU A 14 35.91 -9.57 7.35
C LEU A 14 36.07 -10.77 6.39
N PHE A 15 36.25 -11.99 6.91
CA PHE A 15 36.40 -13.20 6.09
C PHE A 15 35.07 -13.84 5.65
N LEU A 16 33.95 -13.60 6.35
CA LEU A 16 32.64 -14.15 5.97
C LEU A 16 31.97 -13.43 4.79
N HIS A 17 32.52 -12.30 4.31
CA HIS A 17 31.94 -11.50 3.22
C HIS A 17 32.60 -11.67 1.84
N LEU A 18 33.52 -12.62 1.68
CA LEU A 18 34.30 -12.77 0.45
C LEU A 18 33.84 -13.97 -0.38
N ASN A 19 32.73 -13.81 -1.09
CA ASN A 19 32.51 -14.49 -2.37
C ASN A 19 32.01 -13.45 -3.38
N GLY A 20 32.94 -12.61 -3.83
CA GLY A 20 32.72 -11.62 -4.89
C GLY A 20 33.48 -12.00 -6.16
N PHE A 21 32.78 -12.00 -7.30
CA PHE A 21 33.38 -12.18 -8.63
C PHE A 21 34.12 -10.89 -9.09
N MET A 22 35.30 -11.06 -9.69
CA MET A 22 36.10 -9.97 -10.28
C MET A 22 35.75 -9.73 -11.76
N ILE A 23 35.50 -8.49 -12.15
CA ILE A 23 35.57 -8.00 -13.55
C ILE A 23 36.33 -6.67 -13.54
N ASN A 24 37.40 -6.56 -14.35
CA ASN A 24 38.20 -5.34 -14.58
C ASN A 24 38.75 -4.61 -13.33
N GLY A 25 39.31 -5.35 -12.37
CA GLY A 25 40.26 -4.80 -11.40
C GLY A 25 39.73 -3.72 -10.44
N LYS A 26 38.41 -3.48 -10.39
CA LYS A 26 37.77 -2.60 -9.41
C LYS A 26 36.83 -3.41 -8.55
N ARG A 27 37.05 -3.37 -7.23
CA ARG A 27 36.16 -3.93 -6.22
C ARG A 27 34.88 -3.08 -6.20
N VAL A 28 33.79 -3.60 -6.76
CA VAL A 28 32.47 -2.96 -6.69
C VAL A 28 31.68 -3.62 -5.56
N GLU A 29 31.60 -2.94 -4.41
CA GLU A 29 30.62 -3.28 -3.38
C GLU A 29 29.24 -2.78 -3.85
N ARG A 30 28.38 -3.68 -4.32
CA ARG A 30 26.99 -3.31 -4.64
C ARG A 30 26.21 -3.17 -3.33
N GLY A 31 26.00 -1.95 -2.88
CA GLY A 31 25.10 -1.67 -1.76
C GLY A 31 23.64 -1.94 -2.11
N VAL A 32 22.77 -2.04 -1.09
CA VAL A 32 21.31 -2.12 -1.27
C VAL A 32 20.76 -0.97 -2.14
N LEU A 33 21.41 0.20 -2.09
CA LEU A 33 21.10 1.35 -2.94
C LEU A 33 21.43 1.12 -4.43
N ASP A 34 22.49 0.37 -4.76
CA ASP A 34 22.81 -0.03 -6.14
C ASP A 34 21.83 -1.10 -6.67
N TRP A 35 21.23 -1.88 -5.78
CA TRP A 35 20.19 -2.85 -6.14
C TRP A 35 18.83 -2.18 -6.39
N ILE A 36 18.54 -1.10 -5.67
CA ILE A 36 17.32 -0.28 -5.82
C ILE A 36 17.44 0.65 -7.04
N SER A 37 18.59 1.29 -7.27
CA SER A 37 18.79 2.20 -8.40
C SER A 37 18.80 1.50 -9.77
N SER A 38 19.16 0.21 -9.82
CA SER A 38 19.23 -0.57 -11.06
C SER A 38 17.90 -1.21 -11.51
N ARG A 39 16.82 -1.13 -10.72
CA ARG A 39 15.50 -1.70 -11.06
C ARG A 39 14.42 -0.69 -11.42
N PHE A 40 14.58 0.58 -11.06
CA PHE A 40 13.61 1.61 -11.40
C PHE A 40 13.89 2.19 -12.77
N ARG A 41 13.09 1.80 -13.77
CA ARG A 41 12.98 2.61 -14.98
C ARG A 41 12.28 3.92 -14.59
N PRO A 42 12.93 5.10 -14.68
CA PRO A 42 12.27 6.35 -14.34
C PRO A 42 11.26 6.72 -15.43
N CYS A 43 10.10 7.27 -15.07
CA CYS A 43 9.15 7.80 -16.06
C CYS A 43 9.60 9.14 -16.67
N GLY A 44 10.58 9.81 -16.05
CA GLY A 44 11.03 11.15 -16.42
C GLY A 44 10.12 12.23 -15.83
N GLY A 45 10.72 13.16 -15.06
CA GLY A 45 10.06 14.42 -14.65
C GLY A 45 8.81 14.32 -13.75
N CYS A 46 8.50 13.16 -13.17
CA CYS A 46 7.35 12.98 -12.29
C CYS A 46 7.75 12.67 -10.84
N LEU A 47 6.84 13.01 -9.91
CA LEU A 47 6.97 12.76 -8.48
C LEU A 47 5.84 11.87 -7.97
N CYS A 48 6.16 10.91 -7.11
CA CYS A 48 5.16 10.09 -6.42
C CYS A 48 4.69 10.76 -5.12
N GLY A 49 3.53 10.30 -4.61
CA GLY A 49 3.07 10.62 -3.25
C GLY A 49 2.73 12.10 -3.03
N ARG A 50 2.46 12.86 -4.09
CA ARG A 50 2.08 14.28 -4.03
C ARG A 50 0.56 14.44 -4.05
N SER A 51 -0.03 14.84 -2.91
CA SER A 51 -1.46 15.17 -2.88
C SER A 51 -1.71 16.54 -3.52
N ASN A 52 -2.91 16.74 -4.08
CA ASN A 52 -3.31 18.01 -4.70
C ASN A 52 -3.72 19.09 -3.68
N ARG A 53 -3.41 18.90 -2.40
CA ARG A 53 -3.80 19.82 -1.33
C ARG A 53 -2.67 20.79 -1.01
N ASN A 54 -2.97 22.08 -1.12
CA ASN A 54 -2.03 23.16 -0.82
C ASN A 54 -1.79 23.42 0.69
N SER A 55 -2.51 22.74 1.60
CA SER A 55 -2.40 22.95 3.06
C SER A 55 -2.18 21.65 3.83
N ALA A 56 -1.29 21.72 4.84
CA ALA A 56 -0.87 20.58 5.67
C ALA A 56 -1.87 20.20 6.79
N ARG A 57 -3.08 20.80 6.82
CA ARG A 57 -4.01 20.61 7.93
C ARG A 57 -4.70 19.24 7.85
N PHE A 58 -4.14 18.27 8.55
CA PHE A 58 -4.68 16.92 8.72
C PHE A 58 -5.76 16.82 9.81
N LEU A 59 -5.95 17.88 10.61
CA LEU A 59 -6.84 17.84 11.77
C LEU A 59 -8.29 18.19 11.39
N GLY A 60 -9.12 17.15 11.33
CA GLY A 60 -10.58 17.20 11.29
C GLY A 60 -11.15 17.13 9.87
N GLY A 61 -11.66 15.95 9.49
CA GLY A 61 -12.46 15.75 8.29
C GLY A 61 -12.33 14.34 7.74
N GLU A 62 -13.45 13.62 7.66
CA GLU A 62 -13.51 12.30 7.03
C GLU A 62 -13.63 12.40 5.51
N THR A 63 -13.94 13.58 4.97
CA THR A 63 -14.12 13.80 3.53
C THR A 63 -12.81 14.21 2.85
N THR A 64 -12.63 13.74 1.61
CA THR A 64 -11.56 14.19 0.72
C THR A 64 -12.03 15.38 -0.13
N TYR A 65 -11.10 16.19 -0.63
CA TYR A 65 -11.41 17.13 -1.70
C TYR A 65 -11.37 16.43 -3.06
N SER A 66 -12.05 17.00 -4.05
CA SER A 66 -12.01 16.49 -5.42
C SER A 66 -10.57 16.32 -5.91
N HIS A 67 -10.25 15.09 -6.31
CA HIS A 67 -8.93 14.64 -6.76
C HIS A 67 -7.78 14.93 -5.76
N GLU A 68 -8.05 15.00 -4.44
CA GLU A 68 -7.00 15.27 -3.43
C GLU A 68 -5.87 14.24 -3.49
N PHE A 69 -6.21 12.97 -3.72
CA PHE A 69 -5.27 11.85 -3.76
C PHE A 69 -5.29 11.19 -5.15
N PRO A 70 -4.40 11.62 -6.06
CA PRO A 70 -4.44 11.23 -7.47
C PRO A 70 -4.05 9.76 -7.73
N TRP A 71 -3.60 9.03 -6.71
CA TRP A 71 -3.33 7.60 -6.79
C TRP A 71 -4.51 6.73 -6.39
N LEU A 72 -5.61 7.30 -5.88
CA LEU A 72 -6.79 6.52 -5.54
C LEU A 72 -7.46 6.01 -6.82
N VAL A 73 -7.76 4.71 -6.84
CA VAL A 73 -8.33 4.02 -7.99
C VAL A 73 -9.56 3.24 -7.57
N ASN A 74 -10.63 3.36 -8.37
CA ASN A 74 -11.82 2.53 -8.22
C ASN A 74 -11.69 1.30 -9.13
N VAL A 75 -11.76 0.12 -8.53
CA VAL A 75 -11.66 -1.17 -9.24
C VAL A 75 -13.02 -1.84 -9.20
N HIS A 76 -13.59 -2.07 -10.37
CA HIS A 76 -14.86 -2.77 -10.54
C HIS A 76 -14.58 -4.25 -10.78
N VAL A 77 -15.12 -5.11 -9.94
CA VAL A 77 -14.93 -6.56 -9.94
C VAL A 77 -16.28 -7.24 -10.22
N LYS A 78 -16.35 -8.07 -11.28
CA LYS A 78 -17.55 -8.88 -11.62
C LYS A 78 -18.84 -8.05 -11.73
N SER A 79 -18.75 -6.82 -12.25
CA SER A 79 -19.86 -5.87 -12.44
C SER A 79 -20.59 -5.35 -11.18
N GLU A 80 -20.45 -6.03 -10.03
CA GLU A 80 -21.24 -5.74 -8.82
C GLU A 80 -20.39 -5.13 -7.70
N ASN A 81 -19.11 -5.48 -7.62
CA ASN A 81 -18.25 -5.07 -6.51
C ASN A 81 -17.33 -3.91 -6.91
N GLN A 82 -17.24 -2.90 -6.05
CA GLN A 82 -16.34 -1.77 -6.22
C GLN A 82 -15.35 -1.74 -5.06
N VAL A 83 -14.06 -1.87 -5.36
CA VAL A 83 -12.99 -1.97 -4.38
C VAL A 83 -11.98 -0.86 -4.61
N SER A 84 -11.36 -0.38 -3.52
CA SER A 84 -10.32 0.64 -3.62
C SER A 84 -8.98 0.00 -4.02
N GLY A 85 -8.18 0.74 -4.78
CA GLY A 85 -6.80 0.41 -5.09
C GLY A 85 -5.92 1.65 -5.14
N ALA A 86 -4.61 1.44 -5.22
CA ALA A 86 -3.63 2.51 -5.34
C ALA A 86 -2.75 2.34 -6.58
N LEU A 87 -2.64 3.40 -7.39
CA LEU A 87 -1.69 3.48 -8.49
C LEU A 87 -0.27 3.62 -7.95
N ILE A 88 0.63 2.69 -8.25
CA ILE A 88 2.02 2.68 -7.72
C ILE A 88 3.08 3.06 -8.77
N ASN A 89 2.71 3.03 -10.05
CA ASN A 89 3.57 3.38 -11.18
C ASN A 89 2.68 3.67 -12.41
N ASP A 90 3.25 3.78 -13.61
CA ASP A 90 2.47 4.10 -14.82
C ASP A 90 1.58 2.95 -15.33
N ARG A 91 1.64 1.74 -14.76
CA ARG A 91 0.92 0.58 -15.31
C ARG A 91 0.26 -0.32 -14.28
N TYR A 92 0.59 -0.19 -13.00
CA TYR A 92 0.19 -1.12 -11.96
C TYR A 92 -0.59 -0.43 -10.85
N ILE A 93 -1.68 -1.08 -10.49
CA ILE A 93 -2.47 -0.80 -9.31
C ILE A 93 -2.23 -1.93 -8.32
N ILE A 94 -2.20 -1.59 -7.03
CA ILE A 94 -2.12 -2.58 -5.96
C ILE A 94 -3.38 -2.50 -5.10
N THR A 95 -3.89 -3.66 -4.69
CA THR A 95 -5.07 -3.81 -3.82
C THR A 95 -4.97 -5.13 -3.03
N ALA A 96 -5.95 -5.44 -2.18
CA ALA A 96 -6.02 -6.69 -1.44
C ALA A 96 -6.29 -7.88 -2.38
N ALA A 97 -5.61 -9.00 -2.13
CA ALA A 97 -5.82 -10.25 -2.87
C ALA A 97 -7.24 -10.78 -2.68
N SER A 98 -7.76 -10.72 -1.45
CA SER A 98 -9.09 -11.21 -1.09
C SER A 98 -10.22 -10.56 -1.92
N GLN A 99 -10.00 -9.36 -2.47
CA GLN A 99 -10.97 -8.65 -3.31
C GLN A 99 -11.04 -9.16 -4.75
N LEU A 100 -10.00 -9.86 -5.22
CA LEU A 100 -9.88 -10.32 -6.60
C LEU A 100 -10.06 -11.83 -6.73
N GLU A 101 -10.42 -12.50 -5.64
CA GLU A 101 -10.51 -13.96 -5.62
C GLU A 101 -11.53 -14.49 -6.64
N GLY A 102 -11.07 -15.41 -7.48
CA GLY A 102 -11.87 -16.01 -8.54
C GLY A 102 -12.35 -15.02 -9.61
N ALA A 103 -11.80 -13.81 -9.68
CA ALA A 103 -12.03 -12.87 -10.77
C ALA A 103 -11.01 -13.11 -11.89
N THR A 104 -11.44 -12.86 -13.13
CA THR A 104 -10.61 -12.93 -14.34
C THR A 104 -10.41 -11.53 -14.92
N ALA A 105 -9.37 -11.35 -15.74
CA ALA A 105 -9.05 -10.04 -16.31
C ALA A 105 -10.23 -9.35 -17.06
N PRO A 106 -11.06 -10.06 -17.85
CA PRO A 106 -12.23 -9.46 -18.50
C PRO A 106 -13.29 -8.92 -17.53
N GLU A 107 -13.37 -9.49 -16.32
CA GLU A 107 -14.32 -9.12 -15.26
C GLU A 107 -13.85 -7.93 -14.41
N ILE A 108 -12.64 -7.41 -14.66
CA ILE A 108 -12.10 -6.25 -13.98
C ILE A 108 -12.14 -5.03 -14.90
N LYS A 109 -12.71 -3.93 -14.40
CA LYS A 109 -12.58 -2.59 -14.97
C LYS A 109 -11.97 -1.64 -13.95
N VAL A 110 -11.23 -0.67 -14.43
CA VAL A 110 -10.51 0.28 -13.58
C VAL A 110 -10.88 1.70 -13.97
N SER A 111 -11.19 2.52 -12.98
CA SER A 111 -11.43 3.96 -13.14
C SER A 111 -10.40 4.75 -12.33
N LEU A 112 -9.54 5.49 -13.04
CA LEU A 112 -8.54 6.37 -12.44
C LEU A 112 -9.00 7.84 -12.48
N GLY A 113 -8.62 8.61 -11.46
CA GLY A 113 -8.96 10.03 -11.38
C GLY A 113 -10.43 10.31 -11.08
N ALA A 114 -11.24 9.28 -10.81
CA ALA A 114 -12.62 9.43 -10.38
C ALA A 114 -12.69 10.03 -8.97
N TYR A 115 -13.65 10.93 -8.74
CA TYR A 115 -13.97 11.42 -7.40
C TYR A 115 -15.31 10.84 -6.92
N ASP A 116 -16.40 11.14 -7.60
CA ASP A 116 -17.70 10.54 -7.31
C ASP A 116 -17.85 9.23 -8.09
N ARG A 117 -18.00 8.09 -7.39
CA ARG A 117 -18.14 6.77 -8.03
C ARG A 117 -19.58 6.37 -8.37
N CYS A 118 -20.56 7.15 -7.94
CA CYS A 118 -21.98 6.91 -8.22
C CYS A 118 -22.48 7.69 -9.44
N HIS A 119 -21.78 8.76 -9.80
CA HIS A 119 -22.07 9.55 -10.99
C HIS A 119 -21.00 9.32 -12.04
N ILE A 120 -21.39 9.41 -13.32
CA ILE A 120 -20.44 9.31 -14.41
C ILE A 120 -19.51 10.53 -14.35
N ASP A 121 -18.26 10.28 -13.96
CA ASP A 121 -17.20 11.26 -14.04
C ASP A 121 -16.56 11.16 -15.43
N VAL A 122 -16.99 12.04 -16.36
CA VAL A 122 -16.43 12.14 -17.72
C VAL A 122 -14.94 12.49 -17.73
N SER A 123 -14.42 12.91 -16.59
CA SER A 123 -13.03 13.26 -16.38
C SER A 123 -12.21 12.04 -15.93
N SER A 124 -12.85 10.95 -15.49
CA SER A 124 -12.16 9.71 -15.14
C SER A 124 -11.61 8.98 -16.38
N VAL A 125 -10.51 8.26 -16.18
CA VAL A 125 -9.97 7.35 -17.20
C VAL A 125 -10.40 5.93 -16.89
N ASN A 126 -11.33 5.42 -17.68
CA ASN A 126 -11.79 4.03 -17.61
C ASN A 126 -10.94 3.15 -18.53
N THR A 127 -10.34 2.10 -17.98
CA THR A 127 -9.42 1.22 -18.73
C THR A 127 -9.63 -0.25 -18.37
N SER A 128 -9.32 -1.12 -19.32
CA SER A 128 -9.25 -2.56 -19.10
C SER A 128 -7.88 -2.97 -18.55
N ILE A 129 -7.82 -4.16 -17.96
CA ILE A 129 -6.59 -4.73 -17.43
C ILE A 129 -6.06 -5.81 -18.37
N ASP A 130 -4.77 -6.09 -18.29
CA ASP A 130 -4.11 -7.20 -18.97
C ASP A 130 -4.17 -8.47 -18.11
N SER A 131 -3.84 -8.34 -16.82
CA SER A 131 -3.71 -9.47 -15.91
C SER A 131 -3.88 -9.07 -14.45
N ILE A 132 -4.30 -10.04 -13.65
CA ILE A 132 -4.28 -10.01 -12.18
C ILE A 132 -3.09 -10.87 -11.73
N ILE A 133 -2.28 -10.36 -10.80
CA ILE A 133 -1.12 -11.06 -10.25
C ILE A 133 -1.31 -11.13 -8.73
N MET A 134 -1.80 -12.26 -8.27
CA MET A 134 -2.00 -12.55 -6.85
C MET A 134 -0.66 -12.84 -6.18
N TYR A 135 -0.49 -12.43 -4.92
CA TYR A 135 0.67 -12.88 -4.15
C TYR A 135 0.63 -14.41 -3.99
N PRO A 136 1.70 -15.16 -4.35
CA PRO A 136 1.66 -16.62 -4.38
C PRO A 136 1.37 -17.29 -3.04
N GLU A 137 1.76 -16.65 -1.93
CA GLU A 137 1.58 -17.20 -0.58
C GLU A 137 0.36 -16.58 0.13
N PHE A 138 -0.55 -15.94 -0.60
CA PHE A 138 -1.81 -15.46 -0.02
C PHE A 138 -2.60 -16.64 0.57
N VAL A 139 -2.97 -16.54 1.86
CA VAL A 139 -3.73 -17.58 2.57
C VAL A 139 -5.13 -17.07 2.89
N LYS A 140 -6.14 -17.60 2.21
CA LYS A 140 -7.54 -17.13 2.33
C LYS A 140 -8.10 -17.24 3.75
N GLU A 141 -7.78 -18.32 4.46
CA GLU A 141 -8.36 -18.63 5.77
C GLU A 141 -7.93 -17.65 6.86
N THR A 142 -6.75 -17.04 6.71
CA THR A 142 -6.13 -16.16 7.70
C THR A 142 -5.83 -14.76 7.17
N TYR A 143 -6.02 -14.56 5.86
CA TYR A 143 -5.63 -13.39 5.07
C TYR A 143 -4.16 -12.98 5.25
N ALA A 144 -3.27 -13.96 5.47
CA ALA A 144 -1.83 -13.74 5.37
C ALA A 144 -1.49 -13.32 3.94
N HIS A 145 -0.58 -12.35 3.78
CA HIS A 145 -0.10 -11.91 2.47
C HIS A 145 -1.23 -11.44 1.53
N ASP A 146 -2.19 -10.70 2.09
CA ASP A 146 -3.35 -10.19 1.37
C ASP A 146 -3.00 -8.96 0.51
N LEU A 147 -2.31 -9.21 -0.61
CA LEU A 147 -2.00 -8.23 -1.64
C LEU A 147 -2.02 -8.84 -3.06
N ALA A 148 -2.40 -8.03 -4.03
CA ALA A 148 -2.37 -8.36 -5.44
C ALA A 148 -2.05 -7.14 -6.30
N LEU A 149 -1.47 -7.39 -7.47
CA LEU A 149 -1.21 -6.39 -8.50
C LEU A 149 -2.22 -6.55 -9.63
N ILE A 150 -2.71 -5.42 -10.13
CA ILE A 150 -3.51 -5.32 -11.34
C ILE A 150 -2.65 -4.61 -12.38
N ARG A 151 -2.34 -5.31 -13.48
CA ARG A 151 -1.58 -4.74 -14.60
C ARG A 151 -2.55 -4.14 -15.61
N LEU A 152 -2.44 -2.84 -15.84
CA LEU A 152 -3.21 -2.15 -16.86
C LEU A 152 -2.82 -2.63 -18.27
N SER A 153 -3.83 -2.75 -19.15
CA SER A 153 -3.64 -3.14 -20.55
C SER A 153 -2.66 -2.20 -21.29
N ARG A 154 -2.64 -0.92 -20.93
CA ARG A 154 -1.69 0.09 -21.42
C ARG A 154 -1.20 0.97 -20.27
N PRO A 155 0.04 1.49 -20.36
CA PRO A 155 0.49 2.53 -19.43
C PRO A 155 -0.43 3.74 -19.42
N ILE A 156 -0.65 4.31 -18.23
CA ILE A 156 -1.43 5.52 -18.00
C ILE A 156 -0.54 6.74 -18.12
N LYS A 157 -1.08 7.81 -18.70
CA LYS A 157 -0.43 9.11 -18.71
C LYS A 157 -0.72 9.81 -17.37
N PHE A 158 0.33 10.22 -16.67
CA PHE A 158 0.16 11.02 -15.46
C PHE A 158 -0.36 12.41 -15.78
N GLU A 159 -1.24 12.90 -14.92
CA GLU A 159 -1.82 14.23 -14.93
C GLU A 159 -2.21 14.64 -13.52
N LYS A 160 -2.74 15.86 -13.33
CA LYS A 160 -3.03 16.39 -11.99
C LYS A 160 -3.86 15.43 -11.12
N ARG A 161 -4.86 14.78 -11.72
CA ARG A 161 -5.78 13.84 -11.03
C ARG A 161 -5.32 12.37 -11.06
N ILE A 162 -4.24 12.05 -11.77
CA ILE A 162 -3.72 10.68 -11.91
C ILE A 162 -2.20 10.71 -11.76
N SER A 163 -1.69 10.31 -10.61
CA SER A 163 -0.26 10.18 -10.35
C SER A 163 -0.02 9.16 -9.24
N PRO A 164 1.14 8.48 -9.21
CA PRO A 164 1.32 7.33 -8.33
C PRO A 164 1.63 7.75 -6.89
N VAL A 165 1.31 6.88 -5.94
CA VAL A 165 1.81 6.97 -4.55
C VAL A 165 3.24 6.42 -4.49
N CYS A 166 4.04 6.90 -3.55
CA CYS A 166 5.37 6.32 -3.35
C CYS A 166 5.27 4.95 -2.70
N LEU A 167 6.13 4.02 -3.12
CA LEU A 167 6.39 2.82 -2.35
C LEU A 167 7.17 3.18 -1.06
N PRO A 168 6.97 2.43 0.04
CA PRO A 168 7.67 2.70 1.29
C PRO A 168 9.16 2.40 1.14
N ASN A 169 9.96 3.06 1.97
CA ASN A 169 11.38 2.74 2.05
C ASN A 169 11.55 1.34 2.70
N PRO A 170 12.47 0.50 2.20
CA PRO A 170 12.77 -0.79 2.83
C PRO A 170 13.11 -0.63 4.31
N ASN A 171 12.68 -1.58 5.13
CA ASN A 171 12.94 -1.62 6.58
C ASN A 171 12.43 -0.41 7.39
N SER A 172 11.55 0.43 6.81
CA SER A 172 10.94 1.53 7.56
C SER A 172 9.91 1.00 8.54
N THR A 173 9.86 1.63 9.72
CA THR A 173 8.83 1.42 10.73
C THR A 173 7.98 2.67 10.86
N TYR A 174 6.68 2.47 11.04
CA TYR A 174 5.68 3.52 11.19
C TYR A 174 4.95 3.40 12.53
N LEU A 175 5.48 2.61 13.47
CA LEU A 175 4.90 2.44 14.81
C LEU A 175 4.72 3.80 15.51
N GLY A 176 3.53 4.03 16.07
CA GLY A 176 3.17 5.28 16.73
C GLY A 176 2.93 6.47 15.79
N GLN A 177 3.15 6.32 14.48
CA GLN A 177 2.79 7.32 13.48
C GLN A 177 1.30 7.21 13.14
N VAL A 178 0.78 8.24 12.47
CA VAL A 178 -0.59 8.22 11.95
C VAL A 178 -0.60 7.63 10.54
N GLY A 179 -1.30 6.51 10.38
CA GLY A 179 -1.67 5.94 9.09
C GLY A 179 -2.96 6.58 8.59
N THR A 180 -3.00 6.94 7.31
CA THR A 180 -4.17 7.50 6.63
C THR A 180 -4.77 6.44 5.72
N LEU A 181 -5.94 5.93 6.11
CA LEU A 181 -6.79 5.16 5.22
C LEU A 181 -7.40 6.08 4.18
N LEU A 182 -7.40 5.63 2.92
CA LEU A 182 -7.93 6.38 1.79
C LEU A 182 -8.65 5.44 0.82
N GLY A 183 -9.96 5.67 0.66
CA GLY A 183 -10.84 4.84 -0.17
C GLY A 183 -12.30 5.31 -0.08
N TRP A 184 -13.19 4.64 -0.81
CA TRP A 184 -14.64 4.85 -0.72
C TRP A 184 -15.26 3.99 0.38
N THR A 185 -14.98 4.37 1.62
CA THR A 185 -15.39 3.65 2.83
C THR A 185 -16.82 4.02 3.26
N GLU A 186 -17.69 3.05 3.56
CA GLU A 186 -19.03 3.38 4.07
C GLU A 186 -18.99 3.72 5.56
N THR A 187 -19.86 4.63 6.00
CA THR A 187 -20.06 4.90 7.42
C THR A 187 -21.25 4.09 7.90
N GLN A 188 -21.17 3.50 9.09
CA GLN A 188 -22.31 2.78 9.70
C GLN A 188 -23.56 3.65 9.92
N SER A 189 -23.45 4.97 9.82
CA SER A 189 -24.51 5.92 10.19
C SER A 189 -25.38 6.39 9.03
N GLU A 190 -25.02 6.11 7.77
CA GLU A 190 -25.79 6.62 6.62
C GLU A 190 -25.91 5.55 5.54
N GLU A 191 -27.11 4.99 5.37
CA GLU A 191 -27.52 4.14 4.23
C GLU A 191 -27.44 4.88 2.88
N LYS A 192 -27.02 6.15 2.86
CA LYS A 192 -26.84 6.97 1.65
C LYS A 192 -25.37 7.13 1.29
N SER A 193 -24.93 6.15 0.50
CA SER A 193 -23.91 6.19 -0.55
C SER A 193 -22.51 6.69 -0.19
N ALA A 194 -21.57 5.75 -0.08
CA ALA A 194 -20.13 6.01 -0.17
C ALA A 194 -19.71 6.40 -1.61
N CYS A 195 -20.37 7.39 -2.21
CA CYS A 195 -20.03 7.90 -3.54
C CYS A 195 -18.74 8.69 -3.54
N LEU A 196 -18.47 9.40 -2.44
CA LEU A 196 -17.30 10.24 -2.29
C LEU A 196 -16.22 9.53 -1.47
N PRO A 197 -14.93 9.69 -1.81
CA PRO A 197 -13.86 9.05 -1.10
C PRO A 197 -13.62 9.76 0.22
N ARG A 198 -13.22 8.97 1.21
CA ARG A 198 -12.96 9.40 2.57
C ARG A 198 -11.50 9.17 2.95
N LYS A 199 -11.06 9.92 3.96
CA LYS A 199 -9.75 9.73 4.59
C LYS A 199 -9.91 9.62 6.09
N ILE A 200 -9.24 8.64 6.68
CA ILE A 200 -9.32 8.36 8.11
C ILE A 200 -7.90 8.24 8.65
N GLY A 201 -7.54 9.12 9.60
CA GLY A 201 -6.26 9.08 10.28
C GLY A 201 -6.35 8.31 11.59
N LEU A 202 -5.58 7.23 11.72
CA LEU A 202 -5.49 6.44 12.95
C LEU A 202 -4.04 6.14 13.32
N PRO A 203 -3.72 6.01 14.61
CA PRO A 203 -2.38 5.65 15.03
C PRO A 203 -2.08 4.20 14.66
N ILE A 204 -0.83 3.96 14.26
CA ILE A 204 -0.29 2.63 13.97
C ILE A 204 0.20 2.01 15.27
N LEU A 205 -0.26 0.80 15.54
CA LEU A 205 -0.09 0.08 16.80
C LEU A 205 0.96 -1.02 16.68
N SER A 206 1.51 -1.41 17.82
CA SER A 206 2.36 -2.60 17.93
C SER A 206 1.52 -3.88 17.83
N ALA A 207 2.19 -5.00 17.50
CA ALA A 207 1.55 -6.32 17.51
C ALA A 207 0.89 -6.64 18.85
N LYS A 208 1.56 -6.30 19.96
CA LYS A 208 1.06 -6.51 21.33
C LYS A 208 -0.24 -5.73 21.58
N GLU A 209 -0.30 -4.48 21.15
CA GLU A 209 -1.52 -3.66 21.28
C GLU A 209 -2.65 -4.19 20.41
N CYS A 210 -2.33 -4.65 19.19
CA CYS A 210 -3.29 -5.25 18.27
C CYS A 210 -3.96 -6.48 18.87
N ILE A 211 -3.16 -7.44 19.36
CA ILE A 211 -3.64 -8.66 20.02
C ILE A 211 -4.45 -8.29 21.27
N LYS A 212 -3.98 -7.32 22.07
CA LYS A 212 -4.70 -6.83 23.25
C LYS A 212 -6.07 -6.22 22.92
N SER A 213 -6.25 -5.66 21.72
CA SER A 213 -7.56 -5.14 21.28
C SER A 213 -8.58 -6.24 20.96
N GLY A 214 -8.14 -7.51 20.87
CA GLY A 214 -8.97 -8.65 20.52
C GLY A 214 -8.75 -9.18 19.10
N VAL A 215 -7.70 -8.74 18.40
CA VAL A 215 -7.28 -9.41 17.15
C VAL A 215 -6.73 -10.79 17.51
N GLU A 216 -7.23 -11.82 16.83
CA GLU A 216 -6.82 -13.21 17.08
C GLU A 216 -5.37 -13.42 16.61
N SER A 217 -4.52 -13.99 17.46
CA SER A 217 -3.10 -14.17 17.15
C SER A 217 -2.84 -14.98 15.88
N LYS A 218 -3.74 -15.91 15.52
CA LYS A 218 -3.64 -16.70 14.27
C LYS A 218 -3.92 -15.89 12.99
N ASN A 219 -4.51 -14.70 13.12
CA ASN A 219 -4.81 -13.79 12.02
C ASN A 219 -3.84 -12.59 12.00
N TYR A 220 -2.81 -12.60 12.85
CA TYR A 220 -1.76 -11.59 12.88
C TYR A 220 -0.43 -12.21 12.46
N HIS A 221 -0.03 -11.92 11.23
CA HIS A 221 1.14 -12.51 10.56
C HIS A 221 2.34 -11.56 10.57
N ASP A 222 3.49 -12.06 10.13
CA ASP A 222 4.73 -11.28 10.09
C ASP A 222 4.64 -10.05 9.19
N ASP A 223 3.77 -10.04 8.18
CA ASP A 223 3.51 -8.88 7.34
C ASP A 223 2.32 -8.04 7.81
N SER A 224 1.70 -8.36 8.95
CA SER A 224 0.58 -7.60 9.48
C SER A 224 1.02 -6.28 10.11
N GLY A 225 0.25 -5.24 9.85
CA GLY A 225 0.25 -3.96 10.54
C GLY A 225 -1.10 -3.76 11.22
N CYS A 226 -1.14 -2.86 12.20
CA CYS A 226 -2.36 -2.61 12.96
C CYS A 226 -2.58 -1.11 13.16
N MET A 227 -3.82 -0.65 13.10
CA MET A 227 -4.16 0.75 13.32
C MET A 227 -5.52 0.92 13.98
N GLY A 228 -5.64 1.94 14.82
CA GLY A 228 -6.88 2.24 15.52
C GLY A 228 -6.66 2.84 16.90
N VAL A 229 -7.74 3.30 17.52
CA VAL A 229 -7.69 3.81 18.89
C VAL A 229 -8.13 2.69 19.83
N LEU A 230 -7.27 2.35 20.80
CA LEU A 230 -7.55 1.25 21.72
C LEU A 230 -8.80 1.54 22.56
N GLY A 231 -9.67 0.54 22.69
CA GLY A 231 -10.87 0.62 23.51
C GLY A 231 -12.05 1.37 22.88
N THR A 232 -11.87 1.98 21.71
CA THR A 232 -12.96 2.59 20.95
C THR A 232 -13.56 1.61 19.96
N LYS A 233 -14.79 1.87 19.54
CA LYS A 233 -15.44 1.12 18.47
C LYS A 233 -14.65 1.27 17.15
N SER A 234 -14.47 0.18 16.40
CA SER A 234 -13.90 0.26 15.05
C SER A 234 -14.87 0.97 14.10
N ILE A 235 -14.34 1.91 13.32
CA ILE A 235 -15.06 2.56 12.21
C ILE A 235 -14.68 1.95 10.85
N ILE A 236 -13.83 0.92 10.85
CA ILE A 236 -13.31 0.25 9.65
C ILE A 236 -14.04 -1.08 9.49
N CYS A 237 -14.63 -1.28 8.32
CA CYS A 237 -15.55 -2.36 7.98
C CYS A 237 -15.02 -3.27 6.84
N ASN A 238 -15.71 -4.38 6.55
CA ASN A 238 -15.33 -5.33 5.48
C ASN A 238 -15.33 -4.71 4.06
N ASN A 239 -16.16 -3.69 3.83
CA ASN A 239 -16.23 -2.96 2.56
C ASN A 239 -15.04 -2.01 2.34
N ASP A 240 -14.21 -1.78 3.36
CA ASP A 240 -13.03 -0.94 3.26
C ASP A 240 -11.80 -1.74 2.77
N VAL A 241 -11.91 -3.05 2.61
CA VAL A 241 -10.78 -3.93 2.26
C VAL A 241 -10.19 -3.55 0.89
N GLY A 242 -8.86 -3.54 0.79
CA GLY A 242 -8.10 -3.02 -0.35
C GLY A 242 -7.82 -1.52 -0.31
N THR A 243 -8.45 -0.78 0.61
CA THR A 243 -8.15 0.64 0.88
C THR A 243 -6.68 0.83 1.23
N SER A 244 -6.09 1.87 0.65
CA SER A 244 -4.69 2.22 0.87
C SER A 244 -4.45 2.74 2.30
N VAL A 245 -3.39 2.25 2.95
CA VAL A 245 -2.86 2.79 4.21
C VAL A 245 -1.62 3.60 3.89
N ASN A 246 -1.68 4.91 4.12
CA ASN A 246 -0.66 5.85 3.69
C ASN A 246 0.02 6.54 4.88
N TYR A 247 1.34 6.67 4.85
CA TYR A 247 2.09 7.50 5.79
C TYR A 247 2.48 8.81 5.11
N ARG A 248 2.22 9.95 5.75
CA ARG A 248 2.65 11.27 5.28
C ARG A 248 3.92 11.69 6.02
N SER A 249 5.02 11.83 5.30
CA SER A 249 6.25 12.41 5.85
C SER A 249 6.06 13.89 6.26
N TYR A 250 7.00 14.41 7.04
CA TYR A 250 7.03 15.83 7.40
C TYR A 250 7.08 16.75 6.17
N ALA A 251 7.82 16.33 5.13
CA ALA A 251 7.89 17.01 3.83
C ALA A 251 6.60 16.92 3.00
N GLY A 252 5.59 16.19 3.48
CA GLY A 252 4.28 16.06 2.83
C GLY A 252 4.21 15.04 1.70
N VAL A 253 5.22 14.19 1.56
CA VAL A 253 5.20 13.05 0.63
C VAL A 253 4.52 11.86 1.29
N TYR A 254 3.61 11.21 0.55
CA TYR A 254 2.88 10.03 0.98
C TYR A 254 3.54 8.74 0.49
N ASP A 255 3.77 7.82 1.44
CA ASP A 255 4.19 6.45 1.19
C ASP A 255 3.02 5.50 1.41
N LEU A 256 2.82 4.54 0.51
CA LEU A 256 1.84 3.46 0.66
C LEU A 256 2.41 2.37 1.56
N ILE A 257 2.14 2.46 2.85
CA ILE A 257 2.74 1.55 3.83
C ILE A 257 2.00 0.22 3.95
N GLY A 258 0.75 0.16 3.49
CA GLY A 258 -0.04 -1.05 3.55
C GLY A 258 -1.38 -0.98 2.82
N LEU A 259 -2.09 -2.10 2.86
CA LEU A 259 -3.43 -2.29 2.29
C LEU A 259 -4.33 -2.89 3.36
N LEU A 260 -5.52 -2.33 3.54
CA LEU A 260 -6.45 -2.88 4.52
C LEU A 260 -6.83 -4.32 4.12
N SER A 261 -6.64 -5.27 5.05
CA SER A 261 -6.89 -6.70 4.82
C SER A 261 -8.30 -7.10 5.26
N ASN A 262 -8.79 -8.25 4.79
CA ASN A 262 -10.13 -8.77 5.10
C ASN A 262 -10.28 -9.43 6.50
N ASN A 263 -9.50 -8.97 7.48
CA ASN A 263 -9.56 -9.39 8.88
C ASN A 263 -10.36 -8.42 9.77
N ASN A 264 -11.11 -7.48 9.17
CA ASN A 264 -11.64 -6.31 9.85
C ASN A 264 -13.16 -6.25 9.80
N ASN A 265 -13.82 -6.52 10.94
CA ASN A 265 -15.24 -6.29 11.08
C ASN A 265 -15.51 -5.02 11.89
N CYS A 266 -16.65 -4.41 11.64
CA CYS A 266 -17.12 -3.23 12.36
C CYS A 266 -18.39 -3.52 13.16
N GLU A 267 -18.46 -4.73 13.72
CA GLU A 267 -19.58 -5.15 14.57
C GLU A 267 -19.86 -4.11 15.67
N LYS A 268 -21.13 -3.97 16.05
CA LYS A 268 -21.65 -2.84 16.82
C LYS A 268 -20.85 -2.52 18.10
N ASP A 269 -20.30 -3.55 18.75
CA ASP A 269 -19.56 -3.47 20.01
C ASP A 269 -18.09 -3.91 19.89
N SER A 270 -17.61 -4.19 18.66
CA SER A 270 -16.24 -4.60 18.43
C SER A 270 -15.26 -3.45 18.69
N LYS A 271 -14.32 -3.70 19.59
CA LYS A 271 -13.18 -2.82 19.92
C LYS A 271 -11.88 -3.30 19.27
N LYS A 272 -11.98 -4.30 18.37
CA LYS A 272 -10.85 -4.82 17.63
C LYS A 272 -10.31 -3.73 16.72
N THR A 273 -9.01 -3.46 16.81
CA THR A 273 -8.35 -2.51 15.92
C THR A 273 -8.15 -3.14 14.54
N ALA A 274 -7.96 -2.30 13.52
CA ALA A 274 -7.89 -2.78 12.15
C ALA A 274 -6.51 -3.32 11.77
N VAL A 275 -6.49 -4.43 11.03
CA VAL A 275 -5.30 -5.10 10.50
C VAL A 275 -5.12 -4.76 9.02
N PHE A 276 -3.88 -4.49 8.61
CA PHE A 276 -3.53 -4.23 7.21
C PHE A 276 -2.27 -5.01 6.82
N THR A 277 -2.15 -5.37 5.54
CA THR A 277 -0.96 -6.00 4.96
C THR A 277 0.11 -4.92 4.76
N ARG A 278 1.27 -5.04 5.41
CA ARG A 278 2.40 -4.12 5.24
C ARG A 278 3.10 -4.35 3.91
N LEU A 279 3.38 -3.29 3.14
CA LEU A 279 4.05 -3.44 1.85
C LEU A 279 5.58 -3.57 1.94
N GLY A 280 6.19 -3.14 3.05
CA GLY A 280 7.65 -3.18 3.24
C GLY A 280 8.28 -4.56 2.98
N PRO A 281 7.77 -5.65 3.61
CA PRO A 281 8.22 -7.01 3.34
C PRO A 281 8.03 -7.48 1.89
N HIS A 282 7.06 -6.91 1.18
CA HIS A 282 6.64 -7.33 -0.17
C HIS A 282 7.28 -6.53 -1.30
N LEU A 283 8.11 -5.52 -0.99
CA LEU A 283 8.73 -4.65 -2.00
C LEU A 283 9.50 -5.44 -3.06
N HIS A 284 10.19 -6.52 -2.66
CA HIS A 284 10.94 -7.35 -3.59
C HIS A 284 10.01 -7.98 -4.65
N TRP A 285 8.91 -8.57 -4.21
CA TRP A 285 7.92 -9.20 -5.10
C TRP A 285 7.22 -8.16 -5.98
N ILE A 286 6.84 -7.00 -5.42
CA ILE A 286 6.23 -5.90 -6.17
C ILE A 286 7.16 -5.50 -7.31
N LEU A 287 8.41 -5.15 -7.01
CA LEU A 287 9.39 -4.70 -8.01
C LEU A 287 9.76 -5.77 -9.03
N GLN A 288 9.65 -7.05 -8.68
CA GLN A 288 9.88 -8.13 -9.63
C GLN A 288 8.76 -8.26 -10.67
N ASN A 289 7.52 -7.99 -10.27
CA ASN A 289 6.33 -8.16 -11.11
C ASN A 289 5.95 -6.92 -11.90
N THR A 290 6.65 -5.80 -11.70
CA THR A 290 6.37 -4.49 -12.34
C THR A 290 7.52 -3.95 -13.19
N LYS A 291 8.44 -4.82 -13.64
CA LYS A 291 9.67 -4.41 -14.37
C LYS A 291 9.40 -3.73 -15.71
N ASP A 292 8.23 -3.94 -16.30
CA ASP A 292 7.80 -3.33 -17.56
C ASP A 292 7.14 -1.95 -17.38
N ALA A 293 7.01 -1.47 -16.14
CA ALA A 293 6.51 -0.14 -15.79
C ALA A 293 7.66 0.83 -15.49
N CYS A 294 7.34 2.12 -15.43
CA CYS A 294 8.25 3.14 -14.95
C CYS A 294 7.78 3.73 -13.61
N TYR A 295 8.71 4.13 -12.75
CA TYR A 295 8.42 4.72 -11.44
C TYR A 295 8.74 6.22 -11.40
N CYS A 296 7.97 6.95 -10.60
CA CYS A 296 8.26 8.34 -10.27
C CYS A 296 9.23 8.46 -9.09
N SER A 297 9.97 9.58 -9.05
CA SER A 297 10.87 9.88 -7.95
C SER A 297 10.09 10.36 -6.72
N LYS A 298 10.67 10.16 -5.53
CA LYS A 298 10.12 10.69 -4.27
C LYS A 298 10.40 12.18 -4.13
#